data_AF-A0A2X1LKK1-F1
#
_entry.id   AF-A0A2X1LKK1-F1
#
_cell.length_a   1.000
_cell.length_b   1.000
_cell.length_c   1.000
_cell.angle_alpha   90.00
_cell.angle_beta   90.00
_cell.angle_gamma   90.00
#
_symmetry.space_group_name_H-M   'P 1'
#
loop_
_entity.id
_entity.type
_entity.pdbx_description
1 polymer ?
#
loop_
_entity_poly.entity_id
_entity_poly.type
_entity_poly.pdbx_seq_one_letter_code
_entity_poly.pdbx_strand_id
1 'polypeptide(L)'
;MSHVAIFLGDNNVAEATGAGVQIVSLKKAMKHSDKLFVLRVPDLTPQQATDITAFANKIKDSGYNYRGIVEFIPFMVTRQMCSLNPFSEDFRQQCVSGLAKAQLSSVGEGDKKSWFCSEFVTDAFAKAGHPLTLAQSGWISPADLMHMRIGDVSAFKPETQLQYVGHLKPGIYIKAGRFVGLTR
;
A
#
# COMPACT_ATOMS: atom_id res chain seq x y z
N MET A 1 9.03 3.85 -1.78
CA MET A 1 7.88 3.54 -2.67
C MET A 1 6.90 4.70 -2.56
N SER A 2 6.38 5.24 -3.67
CA SER A 2 5.53 6.45 -3.66
C SER A 2 4.05 6.20 -3.98
N HIS A 3 3.72 5.08 -4.61
CA HIS A 3 2.37 4.74 -5.01
C HIS A 3 2.15 3.23 -4.93
N VAL A 4 0.90 2.79 -4.78
CA VAL A 4 0.52 1.37 -4.70
C VAL A 4 -0.90 1.22 -5.26
N ALA A 5 -1.16 0.09 -5.91
CA ALA A 5 -2.39 -0.20 -6.62
C ALA A 5 -2.69 -1.71 -6.55
N ILE A 6 -3.91 -2.11 -6.88
CA ILE A 6 -4.35 -3.52 -6.91
C ILE A 6 -4.50 -3.96 -8.37
N PHE A 7 -3.90 -5.08 -8.72
CA PHE A 7 -4.20 -5.76 -9.99
C PHE A 7 -5.49 -6.57 -9.86
N LEU A 8 -6.50 -6.26 -10.69
CA LEU A 8 -7.84 -6.87 -10.61
C LEU A 8 -8.01 -8.10 -11.53
N GLY A 9 -6.97 -8.47 -12.29
CA GLY A 9 -7.12 -9.40 -13.41
C GLY A 9 -7.47 -8.68 -14.71
N ASP A 10 -7.54 -9.41 -15.82
CA ASP A 10 -7.93 -8.90 -17.15
C ASP A 10 -7.20 -7.63 -17.61
N ASN A 11 -5.92 -7.51 -17.25
CA ASN A 11 -5.11 -6.30 -17.50
C ASN A 11 -5.69 -5.02 -16.91
N ASN A 12 -6.46 -5.10 -15.82
CA ASN A 12 -7.00 -3.97 -15.08
C ASN A 12 -6.28 -3.76 -13.76
N VAL A 13 -6.13 -2.49 -13.39
CA VAL A 13 -5.50 -2.03 -12.16
C VAL A 13 -6.43 -1.02 -11.51
N ALA A 14 -6.75 -1.22 -10.23
CA ALA A 14 -7.41 -0.22 -9.40
C ALA A 14 -6.39 0.59 -8.62
N GLU A 15 -6.48 1.92 -8.72
CA GLU A 15 -5.54 2.86 -8.10
C GLU A 15 -6.28 4.07 -7.54
N ALA A 16 -5.77 4.63 -6.44
CA ALA A 16 -6.21 5.94 -5.95
C ALA A 16 -5.12 6.98 -6.23
N THR A 17 -5.40 7.92 -7.12
CA THR A 17 -4.48 8.98 -7.54
C THR A 17 -5.11 10.34 -7.27
N GLY A 18 -4.43 11.45 -7.59
CA GLY A 18 -5.01 12.79 -7.40
C GLY A 18 -6.37 13.03 -8.09
N ALA A 19 -6.74 12.18 -9.06
CA ALA A 19 -8.04 12.19 -9.73
C ALA A 19 -9.05 11.20 -9.12
N GLY A 20 -8.81 10.72 -7.89
CA GLY A 20 -9.69 9.80 -7.17
C GLY A 20 -9.35 8.31 -7.36
N VAL A 21 -10.27 7.45 -6.93
CA VAL A 21 -10.19 6.00 -7.14
C VAL A 21 -10.64 5.66 -8.55
N GLN A 22 -9.78 4.96 -9.30
CA GLN A 22 -9.99 4.67 -10.72
C GLN A 22 -9.65 3.21 -11.02
N ILE A 23 -10.26 2.68 -12.06
CA ILE A 23 -9.83 1.43 -12.69
C ILE A 23 -9.29 1.78 -14.07
N VAL A 24 -8.01 1.46 -14.27
CA VAL A 24 -7.27 1.74 -15.49
C VAL A 24 -6.67 0.46 -16.06
N SER A 25 -6.29 0.47 -17.34
CA SER A 25 -5.54 -0.64 -17.88
C SER A 25 -4.13 -0.69 -17.28
N LEU A 26 -3.59 -1.90 -17.14
CA LEU A 26 -2.22 -2.15 -16.71
C LEU A 26 -1.22 -1.39 -17.59
N LYS A 27 -1.49 -1.30 -18.90
CA LYS A 27 -0.67 -0.51 -19.84
C LYS A 27 -0.63 0.98 -19.46
N LYS A 28 -1.77 1.56 -19.04
CA LYS A 28 -1.84 2.96 -18.59
C LYS A 28 -1.06 3.13 -17.28
N ALA A 29 -1.24 2.23 -16.31
CA ALA A 29 -0.51 2.25 -15.04
C ALA A 29 1.02 2.13 -15.23
N MET A 30 1.46 1.26 -16.15
CA MET A 30 2.87 1.11 -16.50
C MET A 30 3.47 2.35 -17.20
N LYS A 31 2.64 3.15 -17.89
CA LYS A 31 3.11 4.34 -18.62
C LYS A 31 3.51 5.47 -17.67
N HIS A 32 2.76 5.70 -16.59
CA HIS A 32 3.03 6.78 -15.64
C HIS A 32 4.02 6.38 -14.51
N SER A 33 4.43 5.11 -14.43
CA SER A 33 5.32 4.61 -13.37
C SER A 33 6.74 4.52 -13.89
N ASP A 34 7.77 5.03 -13.19
CA ASP A 34 9.17 4.86 -13.62
C ASP A 34 9.71 3.45 -13.35
N LYS A 35 9.24 2.84 -12.24
CA LYS A 35 9.55 1.49 -11.80
C LYS A 35 8.25 0.87 -11.27
N LEU A 36 8.01 -0.39 -11.62
CA LEU A 36 6.83 -1.12 -11.16
C LEU A 36 7.23 -2.54 -10.80
N PHE A 37 6.91 -2.95 -9.57
CA PHE A 37 7.08 -4.31 -9.08
C PHE A 37 5.80 -4.82 -8.46
N VAL A 38 5.71 -6.14 -8.33
CA VAL A 38 4.50 -6.84 -7.89
C VAL A 38 4.79 -7.57 -6.60
N LEU A 39 3.94 -7.30 -5.62
CA LEU A 39 3.79 -8.11 -4.42
C LEU A 39 2.48 -8.87 -4.51
N ARG A 40 2.47 -10.10 -4.00
CA ARG A 40 1.30 -10.97 -3.94
C ARG A 40 0.98 -11.28 -2.49
N VAL A 41 -0.30 -11.19 -2.17
CA VAL A 41 -0.83 -11.75 -0.92
C VAL A 41 -1.00 -13.25 -1.13
N PRO A 42 -0.31 -14.12 -0.36
CA PRO A 42 -0.51 -15.57 -0.45
C PRO A 42 -1.94 -15.96 -0.04
N ASP A 43 -2.38 -17.13 -0.49
CA ASP A 43 -3.61 -17.78 -0.03
C ASP A 43 -4.91 -16.99 -0.19
N LEU A 44 -4.91 -15.98 -1.08
CA LEU A 44 -6.11 -15.22 -1.43
C LEU A 44 -7.11 -16.11 -2.17
N THR A 45 -8.30 -16.31 -1.60
CA THR A 45 -9.35 -17.13 -2.22
C THR A 45 -10.01 -16.42 -3.41
N PRO A 46 -10.62 -17.16 -4.35
CA PRO A 46 -11.35 -16.55 -5.47
C PRO A 46 -12.48 -15.61 -5.03
N GLN A 47 -13.15 -15.93 -3.92
CA GLN A 47 -14.21 -15.07 -3.36
C GLN A 47 -13.61 -13.75 -2.86
N GLN A 48 -12.51 -13.79 -2.12
CA GLN A 48 -11.85 -12.58 -1.62
C GLN A 48 -11.34 -11.69 -2.77
N ALA A 49 -10.79 -12.28 -3.84
CA ALA A 49 -10.41 -11.54 -5.04
C ALA A 49 -11.63 -10.88 -5.73
N THR A 50 -12.77 -11.56 -5.73
CA THR A 50 -14.04 -11.02 -6.23
C THR A 50 -14.53 -9.87 -5.35
N ASP A 51 -14.44 -10.00 -4.03
CA ASP A 51 -14.86 -8.96 -3.07
C ASP A 51 -13.98 -7.71 -3.16
N ILE A 52 -12.66 -7.88 -3.32
CA ILE A 52 -11.72 -6.79 -3.61
C ILE A 52 -12.13 -6.06 -4.89
N THR A 53 -12.44 -6.81 -5.94
CA THR A 53 -12.88 -6.26 -7.23
C THR A 53 -14.21 -5.53 -7.10
N ALA A 54 -15.18 -6.11 -6.38
CA ALA A 54 -16.47 -5.50 -6.12
C ALA A 54 -16.33 -4.21 -5.31
N PHE A 55 -15.48 -4.20 -4.28
CA PHE A 55 -15.16 -3.01 -3.50
C PHE A 55 -14.55 -1.92 -4.39
N ALA A 56 -13.51 -2.23 -5.17
CA ALA A 56 -12.87 -1.29 -6.08
C ALA A 56 -13.85 -0.67 -7.08
N ASN A 57 -14.78 -1.46 -7.62
CA ASN A 57 -15.85 -0.96 -8.50
C ASN A 57 -16.86 -0.08 -7.75
N LYS A 58 -17.25 -0.46 -6.52
CA LYS A 58 -18.21 0.30 -5.70
C LYS A 58 -17.71 1.71 -5.38
N ILE A 59 -16.42 1.85 -5.08
CA ILE A 59 -15.82 3.14 -4.69
C ILE A 59 -15.09 3.83 -5.83
N LYS A 60 -15.17 3.30 -7.05
CA LYS A 60 -14.70 3.99 -8.25
C LYS A 60 -15.32 5.39 -8.31
N ASP A 61 -14.54 6.36 -8.78
CA ASP A 61 -14.91 7.78 -8.88
C ASP A 61 -15.06 8.51 -7.53
N SER A 62 -14.72 7.83 -6.42
CA SER A 62 -14.53 8.49 -5.12
C SER A 62 -13.33 9.45 -5.14
N GLY A 63 -13.35 10.45 -4.28
CA GLY A 63 -12.32 11.50 -4.24
C GLY A 63 -10.94 10.99 -3.77
N TYR A 64 -9.94 11.84 -3.91
CA TYR A 64 -8.60 11.59 -3.34
C TYR A 64 -8.44 12.28 -1.99
N ASN A 65 -7.90 11.56 -1.01
CA ASN A 65 -7.81 12.03 0.38
C ASN A 65 -6.58 12.95 0.60
N TYR A 66 -6.60 14.15 0.02
CA TYR A 66 -5.51 15.13 0.16
C TYR A 66 -5.31 15.58 1.61
N ARG A 67 -6.40 15.74 2.38
CA ARG A 67 -6.33 16.10 3.80
C ARG A 67 -5.59 15.02 4.59
N GLY A 68 -5.92 13.76 4.34
CA GLY A 68 -5.20 12.61 4.92
C GLY A 68 -3.71 12.69 4.62
N ILE A 69 -3.31 12.97 3.37
CA ILE A 69 -1.89 13.13 3.01
C ILE A 69 -1.21 14.26 3.81
N VAL A 70 -1.84 15.43 3.96
CA VAL A 70 -1.27 16.56 4.71
C VAL A 70 -1.05 16.21 6.19
N GLU A 71 -2.00 15.51 6.81
CA GLU A 71 -1.87 15.02 8.20
C GLU A 71 -0.82 13.89 8.29
N PHE A 72 -0.70 13.09 7.24
CA PHE A 72 0.20 11.95 7.16
C PHE A 72 1.68 12.33 7.04
N ILE A 73 2.00 13.45 6.37
CA ILE A 73 3.39 13.89 6.16
C ILE A 73 4.13 14.12 7.50
N PRO A 74 3.61 14.93 8.46
CA PRO A 74 4.22 15.07 9.77
C PRO A 74 4.39 13.74 10.50
N PHE A 75 3.39 12.86 10.43
CA PHE A 75 3.43 11.54 11.06
C PHE A 75 4.56 10.66 10.51
N MET A 76 4.80 10.69 9.20
CA MET A 76 5.90 9.95 8.58
C MET A 76 7.28 10.40 9.09
N VAL A 77 7.43 11.66 9.47
CA VAL A 77 8.68 12.21 10.03
C VAL A 77 8.83 11.82 11.51
N THR A 78 7.78 12.04 12.31
CA THR A 78 7.83 11.80 13.76
C THR A 78 7.94 10.32 14.10
N ARG A 79 7.30 9.44 13.35
CA ARG A 79 7.33 7.99 13.60
C ARG A 79 8.71 7.36 13.43
N GLN A 80 9.65 8.03 12.75
CA GLN A 80 11.03 7.54 12.62
C GLN A 80 11.69 7.35 13.99
N MET A 81 11.29 8.15 14.99
CA MET A 81 11.75 7.99 16.38
C MET A 81 11.36 6.63 16.98
N CYS A 82 10.25 6.03 16.52
CA CYS A 82 9.83 4.70 16.97
C CYS A 82 10.73 3.59 16.43
N SER A 83 11.45 3.83 15.32
CA SER A 83 12.32 2.84 14.68
C SER A 83 13.77 2.85 15.21
N LEU A 84 14.05 3.63 16.26
CA LEU A 84 15.38 3.71 16.85
C LEU A 84 15.73 2.40 17.59
N ASN A 85 16.92 1.87 17.33
CA ASN A 85 17.46 0.70 18.05
C ASN A 85 17.75 1.13 19.52
N PRO A 86 17.42 0.34 20.57
CA PRO A 86 17.11 -1.09 20.59
C PRO A 86 15.67 -1.44 20.99
N PHE A 87 14.67 -0.90 20.29
CA PHE A 87 13.28 -1.23 20.59
C PHE A 87 12.79 -2.55 20.00
N SER A 88 12.01 -3.32 20.77
CA SER A 88 11.36 -4.56 20.33
C SER A 88 10.31 -4.31 19.23
N GLU A 89 9.86 -5.36 18.55
CA GLU A 89 8.74 -5.24 17.58
C GLU A 89 7.47 -4.71 18.24
N ASP A 90 7.10 -5.23 19.41
CA ASP A 90 5.90 -4.79 20.14
C ASP A 90 5.99 -3.33 20.58
N PHE A 91 7.16 -2.88 21.04
CA PHE A 91 7.34 -1.47 21.39
C PHE A 91 7.22 -0.57 20.17
N ARG A 92 7.80 -0.97 19.03
CA ARG A 92 7.66 -0.25 17.75
C ARG A 92 6.19 -0.12 17.37
N GLN A 93 5.43 -1.22 17.43
CA GLN A 93 3.98 -1.19 17.18
C GLN A 93 3.26 -0.19 18.08
N GLN A 94 3.52 -0.24 19.39
CA GLN A 94 2.86 0.64 20.36
C GLN A 94 3.22 2.11 20.15
N CYS A 95 4.49 2.41 19.90
CA CYS A 95 4.98 3.76 19.64
C CYS A 95 4.35 4.35 18.37
N VAL A 96 4.43 3.61 17.25
CA VAL A 96 3.88 4.07 15.96
C VAL A 96 2.36 4.24 16.06
N SER A 97 1.67 3.29 16.70
CA SER A 97 0.22 3.37 16.91
C SER A 97 -0.19 4.55 17.80
N GLY A 98 0.61 4.85 18.84
CA GLY A 98 0.37 5.99 19.73
C GLY A 98 0.51 7.33 19.01
N LEU A 99 1.58 7.49 18.22
CA LEU A 99 1.77 8.68 17.38
C LEU A 99 0.67 8.83 16.33
N ALA A 100 0.28 7.73 15.69
CA ALA A 100 -0.78 7.74 14.69
C ALA A 100 -2.11 8.22 15.30
N LYS A 101 -2.48 7.71 16.48
CA LYS A 101 -3.68 8.16 17.21
C LYS A 101 -3.64 9.64 17.60
N ALA A 102 -2.45 10.18 17.89
CA ALA A 102 -2.28 11.57 18.31
C ALA A 102 -2.29 12.55 17.13
N GLN A 103 -1.82 12.14 15.95
CA GLN A 103 -1.53 13.02 14.83
C GLN A 103 -2.47 12.87 13.64
N LEU A 104 -3.14 11.73 13.49
CA LEU A 104 -3.98 11.43 12.34
C LEU A 104 -5.46 11.44 12.72
N SER A 105 -6.27 12.08 11.89
CA SER A 105 -7.72 12.03 12.07
C SER A 105 -8.24 10.60 11.85
N SER A 106 -8.99 10.06 12.81
CA SER A 106 -9.74 8.82 12.60
C SER A 106 -11.01 9.12 11.80
N VAL A 107 -11.05 8.74 10.52
CA VAL A 107 -12.28 8.81 9.72
C VAL A 107 -13.01 7.49 9.92
N GLY A 108 -14.22 7.54 10.48
CA GLY A 108 -15.07 6.36 10.62
C GLY A 108 -15.44 5.77 9.25
N GLU A 109 -15.51 4.44 9.15
CA GLU A 109 -15.73 3.73 7.88
C GLU A 109 -17.03 4.13 7.15
N GLY A 110 -18.03 4.67 7.86
CA GLY A 110 -19.37 4.96 7.32
C GLY A 110 -19.47 6.22 6.44
N ASP A 111 -18.59 7.21 6.64
CA ASP A 111 -18.67 8.52 5.95
C ASP A 111 -17.52 8.75 4.96
N LYS A 112 -16.68 7.74 4.74
CA LYS A 112 -15.49 7.85 3.92
C LYS A 112 -15.85 7.94 2.44
N LYS A 113 -15.51 9.08 1.82
CA LYS A 113 -15.74 9.38 0.39
C LYS A 113 -14.44 9.60 -0.39
N SER A 114 -13.30 9.45 0.26
CA SER A 114 -12.00 9.69 -0.35
C SER A 114 -10.92 8.78 0.21
N TRP A 115 -9.99 8.39 -0.65
CA TRP A 115 -8.88 7.50 -0.30
C TRP A 115 -7.57 8.04 -0.87
N PHE A 116 -6.45 7.82 -0.16
CA PHE A 116 -5.13 7.81 -0.79
C PHE A 116 -4.69 6.38 -1.12
N CYS A 117 -3.59 6.21 -1.87
CA CYS A 117 -3.27 4.94 -2.53
C CYS A 117 -3.13 3.74 -1.57
N SER A 118 -2.34 3.84 -0.51
CA SER A 118 -2.16 2.73 0.46
C SER A 118 -3.35 2.54 1.38
N GLU A 119 -4.11 3.60 1.65
CA GLU A 119 -5.37 3.53 2.37
C GLU A 119 -6.43 2.75 1.58
N PHE A 120 -6.55 3.03 0.28
CA PHE A 120 -7.42 2.27 -0.64
C PHE A 120 -7.07 0.79 -0.66
N VAL A 121 -5.77 0.46 -0.81
CA VAL A 121 -5.34 -0.94 -0.88
C VAL A 121 -5.63 -1.67 0.44
N THR A 122 -5.28 -1.07 1.58
CA THR A 122 -5.51 -1.68 2.89
C THR A 122 -7.01 -1.91 3.16
N ASP A 123 -7.87 -0.93 2.82
CA ASP A 123 -9.33 -1.09 2.96
C ASP A 123 -9.87 -2.21 2.08
N ALA A 124 -9.41 -2.33 0.84
CA ALA A 124 -9.91 -3.36 -0.07
C ALA A 124 -9.67 -4.78 0.47
N PHE A 125 -8.46 -5.03 1.00
CA PHE A 125 -8.11 -6.30 1.62
C PHE A 125 -8.87 -6.53 2.94
N ALA A 126 -9.03 -5.50 3.77
CA ALA A 126 -9.83 -5.59 5.00
C ALA A 126 -11.30 -5.91 4.70
N LYS A 127 -11.91 -5.27 3.69
CA LYS A 127 -13.31 -5.51 3.30
C LYS A 127 -13.54 -6.90 2.71
N ALA A 128 -12.52 -7.51 2.11
CA ALA A 128 -12.55 -8.90 1.68
C ALA A 128 -12.28 -9.90 2.82
N GLY A 129 -12.14 -9.45 4.08
CA GLY A 129 -11.88 -10.34 5.21
C GLY A 129 -10.47 -10.97 5.20
N HIS A 130 -9.52 -10.35 4.49
CA HIS A 130 -8.11 -10.77 4.47
C HIS A 130 -7.20 -9.55 4.64
N PRO A 131 -7.24 -8.87 5.80
CA PRO A 131 -6.53 -7.62 6.03
C PRO A 131 -5.02 -7.80 5.89
N LEU A 132 -4.33 -6.78 5.37
CA LEU A 132 -2.86 -6.78 5.32
C LEU A 132 -2.22 -6.53 6.70
N THR A 133 -2.92 -5.76 7.54
CA THR A 133 -2.55 -5.40 8.90
C THR A 133 -3.81 -5.02 9.69
N LEU A 134 -3.75 -5.07 11.02
CA LEU A 134 -4.82 -4.57 11.89
C LEU A 134 -4.74 -3.06 12.17
N ALA A 135 -3.68 -2.38 11.72
CA ALA A 135 -3.58 -0.94 11.80
C ALA A 135 -4.61 -0.27 10.87
N GLN A 136 -5.09 0.92 11.26
CA GLN A 136 -6.08 1.64 10.46
C GLN A 136 -5.51 2.00 9.10
N SER A 137 -6.27 1.83 8.02
CA SER A 137 -5.80 2.05 6.65
C SER A 137 -5.24 3.46 6.41
N GLY A 138 -5.78 4.47 7.09
CA GLY A 138 -5.29 5.85 7.04
C GLY A 138 -3.91 6.06 7.68
N TRP A 139 -3.36 5.06 8.37
CA TRP A 139 -2.04 5.11 9.01
C TRP A 139 -0.95 4.44 8.16
N ILE A 140 -1.32 3.79 7.06
CA ILE A 140 -0.43 2.95 6.27
C ILE A 140 0.10 3.72 5.07
N SER A 141 1.42 3.85 4.94
CA SER A 141 2.06 4.40 3.76
C SER A 141 2.29 3.33 2.68
N PRO A 142 2.55 3.72 1.41
CA PRO A 142 2.97 2.77 0.38
C PRO A 142 4.28 2.06 0.71
N ALA A 143 5.16 2.70 1.48
CA ALA A 143 6.41 2.11 1.94
C ALA A 143 6.18 1.06 3.03
N ASP A 144 5.19 1.25 3.92
CA ASP A 144 4.85 0.26 4.95
C ASP A 144 4.41 -1.05 4.29
N LEU A 145 3.52 -0.98 3.30
CA LEU A 145 3.11 -2.16 2.54
C LEU A 145 4.30 -2.86 1.86
N MET A 146 5.27 -2.10 1.34
CA MET A 146 6.49 -2.68 0.77
C MET A 146 7.30 -3.47 1.81
N HIS A 147 7.41 -2.94 3.04
CA HIS A 147 8.14 -3.56 4.15
C HIS A 147 7.36 -4.67 4.87
N MET A 148 6.10 -4.92 4.51
CA MET A 148 5.35 -6.13 4.92
C MET A 148 5.74 -7.38 4.12
N ARG A 149 6.70 -7.26 3.20
CA ARG A 149 7.23 -8.39 2.45
C ARG A 149 7.98 -9.37 3.36
N ILE A 150 7.91 -10.66 3.02
CA ILE A 150 8.72 -11.71 3.64
C ILE A 150 10.21 -11.28 3.68
N GLY A 151 10.82 -11.39 4.86
CA GLY A 151 12.24 -11.08 5.10
C GLY A 151 12.57 -9.59 5.26
N ASP A 152 11.57 -8.72 5.36
CA ASP A 152 11.75 -7.28 5.61
C ASP A 152 11.28 -6.90 7.03
N VAL A 153 11.59 -5.67 7.48
CA VAL A 153 11.22 -5.16 8.81
C VAL A 153 10.09 -4.16 8.67
N SER A 154 8.87 -4.59 9.01
CA SER A 154 7.69 -3.73 8.92
C SER A 154 7.53 -2.81 10.14
N ALA A 155 7.07 -1.58 9.91
CA ALA A 155 6.68 -0.65 10.97
C ALA A 155 5.34 -1.03 11.61
N PHE A 156 4.43 -1.66 10.84
CA PHE A 156 3.15 -2.19 11.30
C PHE A 156 3.11 -3.70 11.16
N LYS A 157 2.58 -4.41 12.16
CA LYS A 157 2.55 -5.87 12.15
C LYS A 157 1.71 -6.35 10.95
N PRO A 158 2.27 -7.15 10.03
CA PRO A 158 1.50 -7.73 8.95
C PRO A 158 0.65 -8.90 9.48
N GLU A 159 -0.61 -8.96 9.08
CA GLU A 159 -1.44 -10.17 9.27
C GLU A 159 -1.10 -11.23 8.22
N THR A 160 -0.54 -10.81 7.08
CA THR A 160 -0.04 -11.70 6.04
C THR A 160 1.21 -11.10 5.41
N GLN A 161 2.30 -11.88 5.36
CA GLN A 161 3.53 -11.43 4.73
C GLN A 161 3.42 -11.47 3.20
N LEU A 162 3.77 -10.36 2.55
CA LEU A 162 3.67 -10.23 1.11
C LEU A 162 4.80 -10.98 0.40
N GLN A 163 4.48 -11.67 -0.68
CA GLN A 163 5.45 -12.36 -1.53
C GLN A 163 5.86 -11.47 -2.69
N TYR A 164 7.17 -11.29 -2.90
CA TYR A 164 7.66 -10.59 -4.07
C TYR A 164 7.61 -11.49 -5.31
N VAL A 165 6.92 -11.04 -6.34
CA VAL A 165 6.73 -11.80 -7.59
C VAL A 165 7.76 -11.39 -8.65
N GLY A 166 8.03 -10.08 -8.79
CA GLY A 166 8.91 -9.59 -9.84
C GLY A 166 8.71 -8.11 -10.20
N HIS A 167 9.43 -7.65 -11.23
CA HIS A 167 9.25 -6.31 -11.81
C HIS A 167 8.47 -6.38 -13.11
N LEU A 168 7.40 -5.59 -13.22
CA LEU A 168 6.73 -5.33 -14.50
C LEU A 168 7.44 -4.22 -15.30
N LYS A 169 8.10 -3.30 -14.60
CA LYS A 169 8.96 -2.28 -15.20
C LYS A 169 10.22 -2.11 -14.36
N PRO A 170 11.40 -2.53 -14.86
CA PRO A 170 12.65 -2.33 -14.14
C PRO A 170 12.96 -0.83 -14.06
N GLY A 171 13.50 -0.39 -12.92
CA GLY A 171 14.01 0.97 -12.80
C GLY A 171 15.17 1.22 -13.77
N ILE A 172 15.41 2.48 -14.10
CA ILE A 172 16.42 2.93 -15.07
C ILE A 172 17.80 2.33 -14.76
N TYR A 173 18.17 2.23 -13.48
CA TYR A 173 19.46 1.67 -13.04
C TYR A 173 19.62 0.15 -13.25
N ILE A 174 18.53 -0.62 -13.26
CA ILE A 174 18.59 -2.08 -13.52
C ILE A 174 18.82 -2.35 -15.02
N LYS A 175 18.37 -1.44 -15.90
CA LYS A 175 18.64 -1.55 -17.34
C LYS A 175 20.14 -1.41 -17.62
N ALA A 176 20.83 -0.48 -16.95
CA ALA A 176 22.27 -0.28 -17.15
C ALA A 176 23.11 -1.51 -16.75
N GLY A 177 22.82 -2.16 -15.62
CA GLY A 177 23.55 -3.36 -15.18
C GLY A 177 23.45 -4.55 -16.15
N ARG A 178 22.30 -4.68 -16.85
CA ARG A 178 22.08 -5.73 -17.86
C ARG A 178 22.81 -5.46 -19.18
N PHE A 179 23.10 -4.18 -19.49
CA PHE A 179 23.90 -3.80 -20.65
C PHE A 179 25.41 -3.88 -20.39
N VAL A 180 25.85 -3.86 -19.14
CA VAL A 180 27.28 -3.89 -18.76
C VAL A 180 27.74 -5.29 -18.28
N GLY A 181 26.90 -6.31 -18.40
CA GLY A 181 27.29 -7.70 -18.07
C GLY A 181 27.58 -7.94 -16.58
N LEU A 182 26.98 -7.16 -15.68
CA LEU A 182 27.26 -7.22 -14.23
C LEU A 182 26.28 -8.07 -13.42
N THR A 183 25.66 -9.08 -14.03
CA THR A 183 24.92 -10.11 -13.29
C THR A 183 25.41 -11.48 -13.74
N ARG A 184 26.15 -12.17 -12.85
CA ARG A 184 26.13 -13.63 -12.78
C ARG A 184 24.88 -14.07 -12.05
#